data_AF-A0A101RVK6-F1
#
_entry.id   AF-A0A101RVK6-F1
#
_cell.length_a   1.000
_cell.length_b   1.000
_cell.length_c   1.000
_cell.angle_alpha   90.00
_cell.angle_beta   90.00
_cell.angle_gamma   90.00
#
_symmetry.space_group_name_H-M   'P 1'
#
loop_
_entity.id
_entity.type
_entity.pdbx_description
1 polymer ?
#
loop_
_entity_poly.entity_id
_entity_poly.type
_entity_poly.pdbx_seq_one_letter_code
_entity_poly.pdbx_strand_id
1 'polypeptide(L)'
;MTRNRRRKAEIHAHQAATGTAYLVARRQIIAFAEVMQQHPQLNSFGIGVFDARRKTAEQRQTDLAAGREELAGGVAMVMETAAWLRENITPIKTPTASSYSVKHVMEQATGSYVTNGEFIAAALLAGYTFKYAQPNVLFGMSDRDLKRMN
;
A
#
# COMPACT_ATOMS: atom_id res chain seq x y z
N MET A 1 1.94 27.21 -1.68
CA MET A 1 2.14 26.60 -0.34
C MET A 1 3.49 25.89 -0.32
N THR A 2 4.32 26.02 0.72
CA THR A 2 5.65 25.39 0.74
C THR A 2 5.56 23.89 1.09
N ARG A 3 6.51 23.07 0.59
CA ARG A 3 6.58 21.61 0.84
C ARG A 3 6.53 21.25 2.32
N ASN A 4 7.16 22.09 3.16
CA ASN A 4 7.16 21.93 4.62
C ASN A 4 5.78 22.14 5.26
N ARG A 5 4.98 23.10 4.76
CA ARG A 5 3.63 23.35 5.29
C ARG A 5 2.65 22.22 4.93
N ARG A 6 2.71 21.71 3.69
CA ARG A 6 1.92 20.55 3.26
C ARG A 6 2.22 19.31 4.11
N ARG A 7 3.51 19.00 4.30
CA ARG A 7 3.92 17.84 5.11
C ARG A 7 3.49 17.93 6.57
N LYS A 8 3.52 19.13 7.15
CA LYS A 8 3.02 19.35 8.51
C LYS A 8 1.51 19.09 8.60
N ALA A 9 0.73 19.56 7.60
CA ALA A 9 -0.71 19.32 7.54
C ALA A 9 -1.04 17.83 7.40
N GLU A 10 -0.30 17.09 6.57
CA GLU A 10 -0.45 15.63 6.41
C GLU A 10 -0.20 14.88 7.75
N ILE A 11 0.83 15.28 8.51
CA ILE A 11 1.10 14.67 9.82
C ILE A 11 -0.04 14.93 10.80
N HIS A 12 -0.56 16.16 10.85
CA HIS A 12 -1.69 16.48 11.73
C HIS A 12 -2.98 15.76 11.31
N ALA A 13 -3.25 15.63 10.02
CA ALA A 13 -4.40 14.89 9.52
C ALA A 13 -4.32 13.40 9.91
N HIS A 14 -3.15 12.77 9.74
CA HIS A 14 -2.93 11.37 10.14
C HIS A 14 -3.05 11.17 11.65
N GLN A 15 -2.50 12.10 12.44
CA GLN A 15 -2.65 12.09 13.90
C GLN A 15 -4.12 12.22 14.32
N ALA A 16 -4.88 13.13 13.69
CA ALA A 16 -6.30 13.30 13.99
C ALA A 16 -7.13 12.07 13.63
N ALA A 17 -6.79 11.38 12.53
CA ALA A 17 -7.48 10.18 12.09
C ALA A 17 -7.19 8.96 12.99
N THR A 18 -5.95 8.82 13.49
CA THR A 18 -5.49 7.57 14.15
C THR A 18 -5.24 7.71 15.65
N GLY A 19 -5.23 8.93 16.20
CA GLY A 19 -4.78 9.20 17.58
C GLY A 19 -3.28 9.01 17.80
N THR A 20 -2.50 8.74 16.75
CA THR A 20 -1.08 8.41 16.82
C THR A 20 -0.25 9.62 17.28
N ALA A 21 0.73 9.40 18.17
CA ALA A 21 1.66 10.45 18.58
C ALA A 21 2.40 11.07 17.38
N TYR A 22 2.58 12.39 17.38
CA TYR A 22 3.16 13.16 16.26
C TYR A 22 4.47 12.57 15.70
N LEU A 23 5.39 12.15 16.56
CA LEU A 23 6.67 11.57 16.12
C LEU A 23 6.49 10.23 15.39
N VAL A 24 5.51 9.43 15.80
CA VAL A 24 5.19 8.15 15.15
C VAL A 24 4.48 8.41 13.82
N ALA A 25 3.49 9.31 13.79
CA ALA A 25 2.81 9.75 12.57
C ALA A 25 3.80 10.27 11.52
N ARG A 26 4.75 11.11 11.95
CA ARG A 26 5.83 11.61 11.10
C ARG A 26 6.69 10.49 10.51
N ARG A 27 7.08 9.49 11.32
CA ARG A 27 7.89 8.35 10.85
C ARG A 27 7.12 7.51 9.84
N GLN A 28 5.84 7.23 10.10
CA GLN A 28 4.97 6.49 9.20
C GLN A 28 4.85 7.18 7.84
N ILE A 29 4.57 8.48 7.82
CA ILE A 29 4.49 9.27 6.57
C ILE A 29 5.83 9.29 5.82
N ILE A 30 6.96 9.36 6.52
CA ILE A 30 8.29 9.28 5.88
C ILE A 30 8.50 7.91 5.23
N ALA A 31 8.29 6.82 5.98
CA ALA A 31 8.50 5.47 5.47
C ALA A 31 7.59 5.16 4.28
N PHE A 32 6.33 5.59 4.32
CA PHE A 32 5.42 5.39 3.20
C PHE A 32 5.83 6.20 1.96
N ALA A 33 6.25 7.47 2.15
CA ALA A 33 6.77 8.27 1.06
C ALA A 33 8.04 7.66 0.42
N GLU A 34 8.91 7.04 1.22
CA GLU A 34 10.08 6.31 0.74
C GLU A 34 9.69 5.09 -0.11
N VAL A 35 8.68 4.31 0.31
CA VAL A 35 8.12 3.23 -0.51
C VAL A 35 7.58 3.77 -1.83
N MET A 36 6.78 4.83 -1.80
CA MET A 36 6.26 5.44 -3.03
C MET A 36 7.38 5.96 -3.95
N GLN A 37 8.51 6.42 -3.40
CA GLN A 37 9.67 6.87 -4.16
C GLN A 37 10.44 5.70 -4.78
N GLN A 38 10.67 4.62 -4.04
CA GLN A 38 11.36 3.42 -4.52
C GLN A 38 10.55 2.65 -5.56
N HIS A 39 9.22 2.78 -5.52
CA HIS A 39 8.28 2.10 -6.40
C HIS A 39 7.51 3.14 -7.25
N PRO A 40 8.11 3.73 -8.29
CA PRO A 40 7.52 4.85 -9.03
C PRO A 40 6.26 4.47 -9.82
N GLN A 41 6.08 3.19 -10.14
CA GLN A 41 4.88 2.69 -10.81
C GLN A 41 3.76 2.27 -9.84
N LEU A 42 4.01 2.30 -8.52
CA LEU A 42 2.99 1.98 -7.53
C LEU A 42 1.98 3.13 -7.40
N ASN A 43 0.70 2.81 -7.46
CA ASN A 43 -0.45 3.70 -7.30
C ASN A 43 -1.63 2.92 -6.67
N SER A 44 -2.79 3.55 -6.45
CA SER A 44 -3.98 2.93 -5.85
C SER A 44 -4.47 1.66 -6.58
N PHE A 45 -4.29 1.60 -7.91
CA PHE A 45 -4.62 0.42 -8.72
C PHE A 45 -3.64 -0.75 -8.49
N GLY A 46 -2.36 -0.47 -8.26
CA GLY A 46 -1.30 -1.46 -8.11
C GLY A 46 -0.03 -0.99 -8.80
N ILE A 47 0.57 -1.85 -9.63
CA ILE A 47 1.75 -1.49 -10.45
C ILE A 47 1.34 -1.13 -11.88
N GLY A 48 1.69 0.07 -12.32
CA GLY A 48 1.43 0.56 -13.66
C GLY A 48 0.02 1.13 -13.80
N VAL A 49 -0.59 0.98 -14.99
CA VAL A 49 -1.92 1.53 -15.26
C VAL A 49 -2.78 0.51 -15.99
N PHE A 50 -4.09 0.55 -15.73
CA PHE A 50 -5.05 -0.31 -16.40
C PHE A 50 -5.05 -0.09 -17.92
N ASP A 51 -5.10 -1.18 -18.68
CA ASP A 51 -5.16 -1.20 -20.15
C ASP A 51 -4.14 -0.28 -20.84
N ALA A 52 -2.89 -0.32 -20.37
CA ALA A 52 -1.81 0.53 -20.86
C ALA A 52 -1.58 0.45 -22.38
N ARG A 53 -1.96 -0.65 -23.03
CA ARG A 53 -1.82 -0.85 -24.49
C ARG A 53 -2.79 0.00 -25.31
N ARG A 54 -3.93 0.38 -24.73
CA ARG A 54 -4.94 1.21 -25.40
C ARG A 54 -4.82 2.69 -25.06
N LYS A 55 -3.78 3.09 -24.31
CA LYS A 55 -3.58 4.45 -23.82
C LYS A 55 -2.37 5.11 -24.47
N THR A 56 -2.49 6.40 -24.73
CA THR A 56 -1.34 7.24 -25.11
C THR A 56 -0.35 7.35 -23.95
N ALA A 57 0.89 7.76 -24.22
CA ALA A 57 1.87 8.01 -23.17
C ALA A 57 1.37 9.05 -22.14
N GLU A 58 0.68 10.09 -22.61
CA GLU A 58 0.11 11.14 -21.76
C GLU A 58 -1.01 10.60 -20.86
N GLN A 59 -1.95 9.83 -21.41
CA GLN A 59 -3.01 9.19 -20.61
C GLN A 59 -2.42 8.28 -19.53
N ARG A 60 -1.40 7.48 -19.87
CA ARG A 60 -0.73 6.62 -18.88
C ARG A 60 -0.07 7.44 -17.77
N GLN A 61 0.53 8.58 -18.10
CA GLN A 61 1.15 9.45 -17.11
C GLN A 61 0.12 10.12 -16.20
N THR A 62 -0.99 10.60 -16.77
CA THR A 62 -2.10 11.20 -16.03
C THR A 62 -2.75 10.19 -15.08
N ASP A 63 -3.06 8.99 -15.56
CA ASP A 63 -3.66 7.94 -14.73
C ASP A 63 -2.72 7.49 -13.62
N LEU A 64 -1.43 7.34 -13.92
CA LEU A 64 -0.43 7.00 -12.93
C LEU A 64 -0.33 8.11 -11.87
N ALA A 65 -0.32 9.38 -12.27
CA ALA A 65 -0.26 10.50 -11.34
C ALA A 65 -1.51 10.56 -10.44
N ALA A 66 -2.71 10.40 -11.02
CA ALA A 66 -3.97 10.41 -10.28
C ALA A 66 -4.03 9.28 -9.25
N GLY A 67 -3.71 8.05 -9.65
CA GLY A 67 -3.69 6.93 -8.71
C GLY A 67 -2.59 7.05 -7.64
N ARG A 68 -1.48 7.73 -7.95
CA ARG A 68 -0.44 8.03 -6.95
C ARG A 68 -0.89 9.06 -5.95
N GLU A 69 -1.63 10.08 -6.37
CA GLU A 69 -2.23 11.05 -5.46
C GLU A 69 -3.27 10.39 -4.53
N GLU A 70 -4.12 9.54 -5.09
CA GLU A 70 -5.09 8.73 -4.30
C GLU A 70 -4.37 7.87 -3.26
N LEU A 71 -3.36 7.09 -3.67
CA LEU A 71 -2.58 6.26 -2.76
C LEU A 71 -1.88 7.08 -1.67
N ALA A 72 -1.33 8.25 -2.00
CA ALA A 72 -0.69 9.11 -1.02
C ALA A 72 -1.66 9.61 0.06
N GLY A 73 -2.96 9.70 -0.25
CA GLY A 73 -4.01 10.01 0.72
C GLY A 73 -4.35 8.85 1.68
N GLY A 74 -4.07 7.60 1.30
CA GLY A 74 -4.42 6.38 2.03
C GLY A 74 -3.49 5.99 3.19
N VAL A 75 -2.72 6.92 3.76
CA VAL A 75 -1.66 6.61 4.76
C VAL A 75 -2.20 5.81 5.95
N ALA A 76 -3.36 6.18 6.49
CA ALA A 76 -3.97 5.50 7.62
C ALA A 76 -4.27 4.03 7.29
N MET A 77 -4.97 3.78 6.19
CA MET A 77 -5.29 2.43 5.72
C MET A 77 -4.04 1.59 5.44
N VAL A 78 -3.01 2.19 4.83
CA VAL A 78 -1.72 1.52 4.59
C VAL A 78 -1.04 1.09 5.90
N MET A 79 -1.05 1.95 6.92
CA MET A 79 -0.41 1.64 8.21
C MET A 79 -1.20 0.60 9.00
N GLU A 80 -2.53 0.67 8.99
CA GLU A 80 -3.42 -0.32 9.59
C GLU A 80 -3.24 -1.68 8.91
N THR A 81 -3.24 -1.72 7.58
CA THR A 81 -2.97 -2.93 6.80
C THR A 81 -1.58 -3.50 7.12
N ALA A 82 -0.55 -2.65 7.23
CA ALA A 82 0.80 -3.11 7.55
C ALA A 82 0.91 -3.66 8.98
N ALA A 83 0.16 -3.11 9.94
CA ALA A 83 0.08 -3.65 11.30
C ALA A 83 -0.62 -5.01 11.29
N TRP A 84 -1.80 -5.10 10.67
CA TRP A 84 -2.55 -6.35 10.54
C TRP A 84 -1.71 -7.46 9.89
N LEU A 85 -1.00 -7.15 8.81
CA LEU A 85 -0.11 -8.11 8.14
C LEU A 85 1.02 -8.62 9.04
N ARG A 86 1.60 -7.78 9.90
CA ARG A 86 2.67 -8.21 10.82
C ARG A 86 2.15 -9.09 11.96
N GLU A 87 0.92 -8.83 12.39
CA GLU A 87 0.29 -9.55 13.50
C GLU A 87 -0.29 -10.89 13.07
N ASN A 88 -0.76 -10.99 11.82
CA ASN A 88 -1.61 -12.11 11.39
C ASN A 88 -0.97 -13.04 10.36
N ILE A 89 0.03 -12.58 9.61
CA ILE A 89 0.61 -13.35 8.51
C ILE A 89 2.10 -13.56 8.75
N THR A 90 2.55 -14.82 8.74
CA THR A 90 3.98 -15.11 8.88
C THR A 90 4.72 -14.84 7.56
N PRO A 91 5.82 -14.06 7.55
CA PRO A 91 6.66 -13.89 6.37
C PRO A 91 7.40 -15.18 5.98
N ILE A 92 7.44 -15.47 4.69
CA ILE A 92 8.22 -16.57 4.11
C ILE A 92 9.14 -16.06 3.00
N LYS A 93 10.11 -16.87 2.59
CA LYS A 93 11.12 -16.48 1.59
C LYS A 93 10.61 -16.45 0.16
N THR A 94 9.66 -17.32 -0.19
CA THR A 94 9.22 -17.52 -1.57
C THR A 94 7.94 -16.72 -1.84
N PRO A 95 7.95 -15.74 -2.76
CA PRO A 95 6.78 -14.92 -3.04
C PRO A 95 5.80 -15.65 -3.97
N THR A 96 4.74 -16.19 -3.40
CA THR A 96 3.68 -16.91 -4.13
C THR A 96 2.28 -16.31 -3.93
N ALA A 97 2.06 -15.52 -2.88
CA ALA A 97 0.75 -14.99 -2.57
C ALA A 97 0.48 -13.70 -3.37
N SER A 98 -0.58 -13.68 -4.18
CA SER A 98 -0.96 -12.51 -4.98
C SER A 98 -1.55 -11.42 -4.09
N SER A 99 -1.05 -10.18 -4.21
CA SER A 99 -1.59 -9.00 -3.53
C SER A 99 -3.11 -8.86 -3.70
N TYR A 100 -3.62 -9.14 -4.90
CA TYR A 100 -5.05 -9.05 -5.18
C TYR A 100 -5.87 -10.10 -4.43
N SER A 101 -5.35 -11.33 -4.31
CA SER A 101 -6.04 -12.38 -3.57
C SER A 101 -6.00 -12.11 -2.06
N VAL A 102 -4.84 -11.71 -1.54
CA VAL A 102 -4.67 -11.50 -0.10
C VAL A 102 -5.40 -10.25 0.39
N LYS A 103 -5.51 -9.19 -0.43
CA LYS A 103 -6.30 -8.03 -0.03
C LYS A 103 -7.75 -8.41 0.27
N HIS A 104 -8.35 -9.31 -0.53
CA HIS A 104 -9.72 -9.77 -0.28
C HIS A 104 -9.84 -10.63 0.97
N VAL A 105 -8.82 -11.42 1.29
CA VAL A 105 -8.75 -12.17 2.58
C VAL A 105 -8.75 -11.18 3.74
N MET A 106 -7.95 -10.10 3.66
CA MET A 106 -7.94 -9.06 4.69
C MET A 106 -9.30 -8.34 4.78
N GLU A 107 -9.88 -7.93 3.64
CA GLU A 107 -11.19 -7.26 3.59
C GLU A 107 -12.27 -8.11 4.27
N GLN A 108 -12.26 -9.43 4.06
CA GLN A 108 -13.17 -10.36 4.70
C GLN A 108 -12.90 -10.49 6.21
N ALA A 109 -11.63 -10.63 6.61
CA ALA A 109 -11.25 -10.78 8.01
C ALA A 109 -11.49 -9.52 8.86
N THR A 110 -11.41 -8.34 8.25
CA THR A 110 -11.46 -7.05 8.96
C THR A 110 -12.74 -6.25 8.72
N GLY A 111 -13.46 -6.52 7.63
CA GLY A 111 -14.58 -5.70 7.17
C GLY A 111 -14.16 -4.36 6.54
N SER A 112 -12.86 -4.06 6.44
CA SER A 112 -12.33 -2.81 5.90
C SER A 112 -11.92 -2.99 4.44
N TYR A 113 -12.39 -2.10 3.57
CA TYR A 113 -11.95 -2.07 2.17
C TYR A 113 -10.50 -1.56 2.06
N VAL A 114 -9.70 -2.21 1.21
CA VAL A 114 -8.34 -1.76 0.88
C VAL A 114 -8.09 -1.88 -0.63
N THR A 115 -7.54 -0.83 -1.22
CA THR A 115 -7.13 -0.89 -2.63
C THR A 115 -5.94 -1.83 -2.80
N ASN A 116 -5.75 -2.37 -4.02
CA ASN A 116 -4.58 -3.22 -4.29
C ASN A 116 -3.27 -2.46 -4.10
N GLY A 117 -3.23 -1.17 -4.44
CA GLY A 117 -2.11 -0.28 -4.20
C GLY A 117 -1.75 -0.10 -2.74
N GLU A 118 -2.75 0.17 -1.89
CA GLU A 118 -2.56 0.30 -0.45
C GLU A 118 -2.05 -1.01 0.16
N PHE A 119 -2.63 -2.14 -0.25
CA PHE A 119 -2.17 -3.45 0.21
C PHE A 119 -0.70 -3.72 -0.19
N ILE A 120 -0.33 -3.44 -1.45
CA ILE A 120 1.06 -3.60 -1.91
C ILE A 120 2.00 -2.70 -1.10
N ALA A 121 1.65 -1.43 -0.89
CA ALA A 121 2.45 -0.51 -0.09
C ALA A 121 2.63 -1.00 1.35
N ALA A 122 1.55 -1.48 1.97
CA ALA A 122 1.55 -2.01 3.32
C ALA A 122 2.44 -3.25 3.46
N ALA A 123 2.38 -4.19 2.51
CA ALA A 123 3.22 -5.38 2.50
C ALA A 123 4.70 -5.03 2.31
N LEU A 124 5.02 -4.04 1.48
CA LEU A 124 6.40 -3.52 1.33
C LEU A 124 6.90 -2.90 2.65
N LEU A 125 6.07 -2.08 3.32
CA LEU A 125 6.40 -1.51 4.63
C LEU A 125 6.55 -2.58 5.72
N ALA A 126 5.80 -3.68 5.63
CA ALA A 126 5.90 -4.81 6.53
C ALA A 126 7.14 -5.69 6.27
N GLY A 127 7.88 -5.45 5.19
CA GLY A 127 9.16 -6.11 4.90
C GLY A 127 9.01 -7.49 4.25
N TYR A 128 7.89 -7.76 3.59
CA TYR A 128 7.69 -9.02 2.88
C TYR A 128 8.62 -9.14 1.67
N THR A 129 9.14 -10.34 1.43
CA THR A 129 9.79 -10.67 0.16
C THR A 129 8.77 -10.56 -0.96
N PHE A 130 9.19 -10.07 -2.13
CA PHE A 130 8.25 -9.80 -3.22
C PHE A 130 8.81 -10.10 -4.61
N LYS A 131 7.90 -10.29 -5.57
CA LYS A 131 8.18 -10.38 -7.00
C LYS A 131 7.09 -9.65 -7.78
N TYR A 132 7.48 -8.77 -8.71
CA TYR A 132 6.52 -8.08 -9.56
C TYR A 132 5.77 -9.05 -10.49
N ALA A 133 4.44 -8.95 -10.51
CA ALA A 133 3.54 -9.70 -11.37
C ALA A 133 2.38 -8.77 -11.80
N GLN A 134 2.73 -7.72 -12.55
CA GLN A 134 1.88 -6.55 -12.78
C GLN A 134 0.49 -6.92 -13.32
N PRO A 135 -0.58 -6.23 -12.86
CA PRO A 135 -0.57 -5.09 -11.95
C PRO A 135 -0.39 -5.46 -10.47
N ASN A 136 -0.35 -6.76 -10.17
CA ASN A 136 -0.23 -7.31 -8.83
C ASN A 136 1.24 -7.48 -8.43
N VAL A 137 1.43 -7.86 -7.17
CA VAL A 137 2.73 -8.26 -6.63
C VAL A 137 2.55 -9.59 -5.92
N LEU A 138 3.48 -10.51 -6.14
CA LEU A 138 3.55 -11.73 -5.33
C LEU A 138 4.35 -11.42 -4.08
N PHE A 139 3.85 -11.82 -2.92
CA PHE A 139 4.50 -11.66 -1.62
C PHE A 139 4.77 -13.01 -0.97
N GLY A 140 5.85 -13.07 -0.19
CA GLY A 140 6.21 -14.24 0.61
C GLY A 140 5.36 -14.30 1.87
N MET A 141 4.12 -14.75 1.75
CA MET A 141 3.16 -14.87 2.85
C MET A 141 2.80 -16.35 3.10
N SER A 142 2.65 -16.71 4.36
CA SER A 142 2.27 -18.07 4.79
C SER A 142 0.85 -18.45 4.32
N ASP A 143 0.77 -19.43 3.41
CA ASP A 143 -0.51 -19.98 2.93
C ASP A 143 -1.36 -20.59 4.06
N ARG A 144 -0.70 -21.15 5.10
CA ARG A 144 -1.38 -21.66 6.29
C ARG A 144 -2.15 -20.55 7.01
N ASP A 145 -1.55 -19.37 7.15
CA ASP A 145 -2.17 -18.25 7.87
C ASP A 145 -3.29 -17.64 7.04
N LEU A 146 -3.09 -17.49 5.72
CA LEU A 146 -4.13 -17.04 4.79
C LEU A 146 -5.37 -17.95 4.82
N LYS A 147 -5.19 -19.27 4.80
CA LYS A 147 -6.30 -20.23 4.83
C LYS A 147 -7.08 -20.26 6.14
N ARG A 148 -6.51 -19.76 7.25
CA ARG A 148 -7.21 -19.69 8.54
C ARG A 148 -8.18 -18.52 8.64
N MET A 149 -8.13 -17.60 7.67
CA MET A 149 -8.91 -16.36 7.66
C MET A 149 -10.10 -16.43 6.69
N ASN A 150 -10.18 -17.48 5.87
CA ASN A 150 -11.32 -17.81 5.02
C ASN A 150 -12.23 -18.82 5.73
#